data_AF-A0A538H0G1-F1
#
_entry.id   AF-A0A538H0G1-F1
#
_cell.length_a   1.000
_cell.length_b   1.000
_cell.length_c   1.000
_cell.angle_alpha   90.00
_cell.angle_beta   90.00
_cell.angle_gamma   90.00
#
_symmetry.space_group_name_H-M   'P 1'
#
loop_
_entity.id
_entity.type
_entity.pdbx_description
1 polymer ?
#
loop_
_entity_poly.entity_id
_entity_poly.type
_entity_poly.pdbx_seq_one_letter_code
_entity_poly.pdbx_strand_id
1 'polypeptide(L)'
;PFWALQRGLLLVSFIAVLSTLLLVGVQRRRELGLLAAVGMRPSELSRMVMAEAGVIGLIGAVLGAIGSVGMYVAFHLIVPVVIGFSDPLRFDVGAVGVYGPVAIVVVLLAAAWPAWRTSRVEVLEALQYE
;
A
#
# COMPACT_ATOMS: atom_id res chain seq x y z
N PRO A 1 -8.02 -24.55 -8.77
CA PRO A 1 -7.71 -24.37 -7.34
C PRO A 1 -6.72 -23.23 -7.04
N PHE A 2 -5.55 -23.17 -7.71
CA PHE A 2 -4.49 -22.18 -7.42
C PHE A 2 -4.93 -20.71 -7.60
N TRP A 3 -5.68 -20.41 -8.66
CA TRP A 3 -6.19 -19.07 -8.96
C TRP A 3 -7.09 -18.48 -7.86
N ALA A 4 -7.87 -19.32 -7.18
CA ALA A 4 -8.76 -18.89 -6.11
C ALA A 4 -7.97 -18.48 -4.86
N LEU A 5 -6.90 -19.22 -4.53
CA LEU A 5 -5.99 -18.87 -3.43
C LEU A 5 -5.24 -17.58 -3.72
N GLN A 6 -4.72 -17.41 -4.95
CA GLN A 6 -4.04 -16.18 -5.34
C GLN A 6 -4.96 -14.96 -5.22
N ARG A 7 -6.19 -15.04 -5.75
CA ARG A 7 -7.18 -13.96 -5.63
C ARG A 7 -7.58 -13.70 -4.18
N GLY A 8 -7.74 -14.75 -3.38
CA GLY A 8 -8.04 -14.64 -1.95
C GLY A 8 -6.93 -13.91 -1.18
N LEU A 9 -5.67 -14.28 -1.42
CA LEU A 9 -4.51 -13.61 -0.81
C LEU A 9 -4.42 -12.13 -1.23
N LEU A 10 -4.65 -11.82 -2.51
CA LEU A 10 -4.70 -10.43 -2.98
C LEU A 10 -5.75 -9.60 -2.25
N LEU A 11 -6.95 -10.16 -2.01
CA LEU A 11 -8.01 -9.49 -1.25
C LEU A 11 -7.62 -9.30 0.22
N VAL A 12 -7.05 -10.31 0.87
CA VAL A 12 -6.61 -10.22 2.27
C VAL A 12 -5.52 -9.17 2.41
N SER A 13 -4.52 -9.15 1.52
CA SER A 13 -3.47 -8.12 1.51
C SER A 13 -4.04 -6.72 1.28
N PHE A 14 -5.00 -6.56 0.37
CA PHE A 14 -5.66 -5.28 0.13
C PHE A 14 -6.38 -4.76 1.38
N ILE A 15 -7.15 -5.61 2.06
CA ILE A 15 -7.86 -5.26 3.29
C ILE A 15 -6.86 -4.91 4.41
N ALA A 16 -5.74 -5.63 4.52
CA ALA A 16 -4.70 -5.35 5.52
C ALA A 16 -4.02 -3.98 5.31
N VAL A 17 -3.74 -3.63 4.05
CA VAL A 17 -3.21 -2.30 3.70
C VAL A 17 -4.24 -1.22 4.03
N LEU A 18 -5.50 -1.41 3.63
CA LEU A 18 -6.58 -0.47 3.94
C LEU A 18 -6.76 -0.26 5.43
N SER A 19 -6.81 -1.34 6.22
CA SER A 19 -7.03 -1.24 7.67
C SER A 19 -5.91 -0.47 8.36
N THR A 20 -4.67 -0.65 7.91
CA THR A 20 -3.50 0.07 8.42
C THR A 20 -3.56 1.55 8.04
N LEU A 21 -3.87 1.87 6.78
CA LEU A 21 -4.01 3.26 6.33
C LEU A 21 -5.16 3.99 7.05
N LEU A 22 -6.26 3.28 7.32
CA LEU A 22 -7.38 3.82 8.10
C LEU A 22 -6.95 4.10 9.55
N LEU A 23 -6.21 3.17 10.17
CA LEU A 23 -5.70 3.34 11.53
C LEU A 23 -4.74 4.54 11.62
N VAL A 24 -3.80 4.65 10.68
CA VAL A 24 -2.87 5.80 10.59
C VAL A 24 -3.63 7.10 10.37
N GLY A 25 -4.65 7.10 9.50
CA GLY A 25 -5.50 8.26 9.25
C GLY A 25 -6.28 8.72 10.49
N VAL A 26 -6.72 7.80 11.35
CA VAL A 26 -7.38 8.13 12.62
C VAL A 26 -6.38 8.70 13.63
N GLN A 27 -5.21 8.09 13.77
CA GLN A 27 -4.17 8.53 14.71
C GLN A 27 -3.65 9.94 14.36
N ARG A 28 -3.54 10.26 13.07
CA ARG A 28 -2.99 11.53 12.59
C ARG A 28 -3.95 12.71 12.59
N ARG A 29 -5.25 12.52 12.85
CA ARG A 29 -6.21 13.65 12.86
C ARG A 29 -5.79 14.78 13.79
N ARG A 30 -5.22 14.44 14.95
CA ARG A 30 -4.77 15.44 15.93
C ARG A 30 -3.55 16.22 15.45
N GLU A 31 -2.63 15.58 14.73
CA GLU A 31 -1.46 16.23 14.14
C GLU A 31 -1.86 17.13 12.97
N LEU A 32 -2.76 16.65 12.11
CA LEU A 32 -3.25 17.40 10.95
C LEU A 32 -4.05 18.64 11.40
N GLY A 33 -4.91 18.52 12.41
CA GLY A 33 -5.62 19.65 13.00
C GLY A 33 -4.69 20.70 13.63
N LEU A 34 -3.53 20.30 14.16
CA LEU A 34 -2.50 21.24 14.62
C LEU A 34 -1.82 21.97 13.44
N LEU A 35 -1.55 21.27 12.34
CA LEU A 35 -0.98 21.89 11.12
C LEU A 35 -1.97 22.87 10.47
N ALA A 36 -3.26 22.53 10.44
CA ALA A 36 -4.32 23.42 9.98
C ALA A 36 -4.45 24.66 10.87
N ALA A 37 -4.32 24.52 12.20
CA ALA A 37 -4.34 25.64 13.15
C ALA A 37 -3.17 26.64 12.95
N VAL A 38 -2.04 26.19 12.37
CA VAL A 38 -0.90 27.04 11.99
C VAL A 38 -1.12 27.69 10.60
N GLY A 39 -2.24 27.42 9.93
CA GLY A 39 -2.65 28.06 8.68
C GLY A 39 -2.33 27.26 7.41
N MET A 40 -2.02 25.96 7.53
CA MET A 40 -1.78 25.11 6.36
C MET A 40 -3.07 24.93 5.54
N ARG A 41 -2.99 25.05 4.21
CA ARG A 41 -4.16 24.92 3.34
C ARG A 41 -4.59 23.45 3.20
N PRO A 42 -5.89 23.14 3.06
CA PRO A 42 -6.36 21.76 2.88
C PRO A 42 -5.74 21.04 1.65
N SER A 43 -5.38 21.80 0.61
CA SER A 43 -4.68 21.31 -0.58
C SER A 43 -3.22 20.94 -0.31
N GLU A 44 -2.55 21.64 0.61
CA GLU A 44 -1.17 21.34 1.01
C GLU A 44 -1.14 20.11 1.90
N LEU A 45 -2.10 20.02 2.81
CA LEU A 45 -2.26 18.92 3.75
C LEU A 45 -2.59 17.60 3.01
N SER A 46 -3.51 17.63 2.04
CA SER A 46 -3.81 16.47 1.19
C SER A 46 -2.62 16.06 0.32
N ARG A 47 -1.85 17.01 -0.23
CA ARG A 47 -0.65 16.73 -1.02
C ARG A 47 0.46 16.09 -0.18
N MET A 48 0.63 16.53 1.07
CA MET A 48 1.59 15.92 2.01
C MET A 48 1.21 14.47 2.32
N VAL A 49 -0.06 14.20 2.62
CA VAL A 49 -0.54 12.83 2.89
C VAL A 49 -0.38 11.93 1.67
N MET A 50 -0.68 12.44 0.47
CA MET A 50 -0.45 11.71 -0.78
C MET A 50 1.03 11.42 -1.03
N ALA A 51 1.92 12.38 -0.75
CA ALA A 51 3.36 12.19 -0.91
C ALA A 51 3.89 11.12 0.06
N GLU A 52 3.46 11.16 1.32
CA GLU A 52 3.84 10.15 2.32
C GLU A 52 3.35 8.75 1.94
N ALA A 53 2.09 8.63 1.54
CA ALA A 53 1.55 7.36 1.07
C ALA A 53 2.27 6.85 -0.19
N GLY A 54 2.64 7.76 -1.10
CA GLY A 54 3.46 7.43 -2.28
C GLY A 54 4.83 6.88 -1.90
N VAL A 55 5.50 7.48 -0.91
CA VAL A 55 6.79 7.00 -0.39
C VAL A 55 6.64 5.63 0.26
N ILE A 56 5.63 5.42 1.10
CA ILE A 56 5.35 4.12 1.73
C ILE A 56 5.08 3.05 0.66
N GLY A 57 4.26 3.38 -0.34
CA GLY A 57 3.94 2.50 -1.46
C GLY A 57 5.17 2.14 -2.29
N LEU A 58 6.05 3.10 -2.56
CA LEU A 58 7.30 2.88 -3.29
C LEU A 58 8.24 1.96 -2.50
N ILE A 59 8.44 2.22 -1.21
CA ILE A 59 9.27 1.39 -0.33
C ILE A 59 8.70 -0.04 -0.27
N GLY A 60 7.39 -0.17 -0.09
CA GLY A 60 6.71 -1.46 -0.08
C GLY A 60 6.86 -2.22 -1.40
N ALA A 61 6.76 -1.53 -2.54
CA ALA A 61 6.95 -2.13 -3.86
C ALA A 61 8.39 -2.63 -4.07
N VAL A 62 9.40 -1.84 -3.68
CA VAL A 62 10.81 -2.23 -3.79
C VAL A 62 11.11 -3.41 -2.88
N LEU A 63 10.71 -3.36 -1.60
CA LEU A 63 10.93 -4.45 -0.65
C LEU A 63 10.18 -5.71 -1.06
N GLY A 64 8.94 -5.58 -1.54
CA GLY A 64 8.15 -6.69 -2.06
C GLY A 64 8.79 -7.33 -3.28
N ALA A 65 9.30 -6.53 -4.22
CA ALA A 65 10.01 -7.03 -5.39
C ALA A 65 11.27 -7.81 -5.00
N ILE A 66 12.13 -7.22 -4.16
CA ILE A 66 13.35 -7.88 -3.66
C ILE A 66 13.00 -9.16 -2.90
N GLY A 67 12.02 -9.11 -2.01
CA GLY A 67 11.57 -10.25 -1.22
C GLY A 67 11.02 -11.38 -2.10
N SER A 68 10.25 -11.05 -3.13
CA SER A 68 9.69 -12.05 -4.06
C SER A 68 10.77 -12.76 -4.89
N VAL A 69 11.77 -12.03 -5.37
CA VAL A 69 12.92 -12.59 -6.10
C VAL A 69 13.78 -13.44 -5.17
N GLY A 70 14.08 -12.94 -3.96
CA GLY A 70 14.83 -13.70 -2.96
C GLY A 70 14.14 -15.01 -2.57
N MET A 71 12.81 -14.96 -2.40
CA MET A 71 11.99 -16.15 -2.14
C MET A 71 12.05 -17.13 -3.31
N TYR A 72 11.91 -16.65 -4.55
CA TYR A 72 12.03 -17.50 -5.74
C TYR A 72 13.39 -18.21 -5.82
N VAL A 73 14.49 -17.47 -5.64
CA VAL A 73 15.84 -18.04 -5.66
C VAL A 73 16.00 -19.08 -4.56
N ALA A 74 15.53 -18.79 -3.35
CA ALA A 74 15.58 -19.74 -2.23
C ALA A 74 14.82 -21.04 -2.54
N PHE A 75 13.59 -20.94 -3.08
CA PHE A 75 12.83 -22.12 -3.48
C PHE A 75 13.53 -22.89 -4.60
N HIS A 76 14.05 -22.21 -5.63
CA HIS A 76 14.74 -22.86 -6.75
C HIS A 76 15.98 -23.64 -6.30
N LEU A 77 16.71 -23.16 -5.29
CA LEU A 77 17.89 -23.83 -4.75
C LEU A 77 17.54 -24.97 -3.77
N ILE A 78 16.54 -24.78 -2.91
CA ILE A 78 16.22 -25.71 -1.82
C ILE A 78 15.35 -26.88 -2.30
N VAL A 79 14.38 -26.63 -3.18
CA VAL A 79 13.41 -27.63 -3.64
C VAL A 79 14.08 -28.86 -4.27
N PRO A 80 15.02 -28.73 -5.22
CA PRO A 80 15.66 -29.90 -5.83
C PRO A 80 16.42 -30.76 -4.81
N VAL A 81 17.02 -30.14 -3.79
CA VAL A 81 17.79 -30.82 -2.75
C VAL A 81 16.88 -31.61 -1.79
N VAL A 82 15.72 -31.05 -1.45
CA VAL A 82 14.84 -31.63 -0.43
C VAL A 82 13.87 -32.66 -1.01
N ILE A 83 13.32 -32.40 -2.20
CA ILE A 83 12.26 -33.23 -2.80
C ILE A 83 12.65 -33.88 -4.13
N GLY A 84 13.88 -33.69 -4.62
CA GLY A 84 14.38 -34.32 -5.85
C GLY A 84 13.68 -33.86 -7.14
N PHE A 85 12.82 -32.84 -7.05
CA PHE A 85 12.05 -32.32 -8.17
C PHE A 85 12.84 -31.19 -8.84
N SER A 86 13.38 -31.45 -10.02
CA SER A 86 14.04 -30.45 -10.85
C SER A 86 12.97 -29.61 -11.55
N ASP A 87 12.86 -28.34 -11.17
CA ASP A 87 12.03 -27.31 -11.80
C ASP A 87 10.49 -27.47 -11.79
N PRO A 88 9.80 -27.04 -10.72
CA PRO A 88 8.37 -26.77 -10.77
C PRO A 88 8.00 -25.28 -10.90
N LEU A 89 8.92 -24.34 -10.64
CA LEU A 89 8.60 -22.91 -10.51
C LEU A 89 9.24 -22.11 -11.64
N ARG A 90 8.45 -21.72 -12.63
CA ARG A 90 8.83 -20.68 -13.59
C ARG A 90 8.54 -19.31 -12.99
N PHE A 91 9.58 -18.49 -12.84
CA PHE A 91 9.40 -17.09 -12.49
C PHE A 91 8.83 -16.34 -13.70
N ASP A 92 7.54 -16.04 -13.65
CA ASP A 92 6.90 -15.23 -14.67
C ASP A 92 7.25 -13.75 -14.44
N VAL A 93 8.29 -13.28 -15.15
CA VAL A 93 8.68 -11.88 -15.17
C VAL A 93 7.55 -10.96 -15.67
N GLY A 94 6.64 -11.48 -16.51
CA GLY A 94 5.46 -10.75 -16.97
C GLY A 94 4.48 -10.49 -15.82
N ALA A 95 4.32 -11.44 -14.90
CA ALA A 95 3.52 -11.25 -13.70
C ALA A 95 4.07 -10.12 -12.82
N VAL A 96 5.40 -10.03 -12.66
CA VAL A 96 6.03 -8.92 -11.90
C VAL A 96 5.75 -7.57 -12.57
N GLY A 97 5.84 -7.51 -13.90
CA GLY A 97 5.53 -6.31 -14.68
C GLY A 97 4.06 -5.85 -14.58
N VAL A 98 3.13 -6.74 -14.28
CA VAL A 98 1.70 -6.42 -14.11
C VAL A 98 1.35 -6.14 -12.64
N TYR A 99 1.75 -7.01 -11.72
CA TYR A 99 1.36 -6.90 -10.31
C TYR A 99 2.08 -5.78 -9.57
N GLY A 100 3.30 -5.40 -9.97
CA GLY A 100 4.03 -4.28 -9.39
C GLY A 100 3.27 -2.94 -9.55
N PRO A 101 2.94 -2.51 -10.78
CA PRO A 101 2.15 -1.32 -11.01
C PRO A 101 0.76 -1.38 -10.36
N VAL A 102 0.10 -2.55 -10.41
CA VAL A 102 -1.22 -2.73 -9.76
C VAL A 102 -1.11 -2.51 -8.26
N ALA A 103 -0.08 -3.04 -7.59
CA ALA A 103 0.11 -2.83 -6.16
C ALA A 103 0.32 -1.34 -5.82
N ILE A 104 1.11 -0.61 -6.63
CA ILE A 104 1.30 0.84 -6.45
C ILE A 104 -0.03 1.59 -6.62
N VAL A 105 -0.79 1.30 -7.69
CA VAL A 105 -2.09 1.92 -7.94
C VAL A 105 -3.05 1.64 -6.78
N VAL A 106 -3.08 0.41 -6.29
CA VAL A 106 -3.91 0.00 -5.15
C VAL A 106 -3.54 0.78 -3.88
N VAL A 107 -2.25 0.93 -3.57
CA VAL A 107 -1.79 1.72 -2.42
C VAL A 107 -2.18 3.20 -2.57
N LEU A 108 -1.98 3.77 -3.76
CA LEU A 108 -2.35 5.17 -4.04
C LEU A 108 -3.86 5.39 -3.92
N LEU A 109 -4.69 4.48 -4.45
CA LEU A 109 -6.15 4.54 -4.31
C LEU A 109 -6.59 4.36 -2.86
N ALA A 110 -5.98 3.42 -2.14
CA ALA A 110 -6.25 3.18 -0.74
C ALA A 110 -5.88 4.40 0.13
N ALA A 111 -4.82 5.12 -0.22
CA ALA A 111 -4.39 6.35 0.44
C ALA A 111 -5.18 7.60 0.01
N ALA A 112 -5.76 7.59 -1.19
CA ALA A 112 -6.64 8.67 -1.65
C ALA A 112 -7.88 8.79 -0.75
N TRP A 113 -8.40 7.68 -0.22
CA TRP A 113 -9.56 7.69 0.68
C TRP A 113 -9.32 8.46 1.99
N PRO A 114 -8.29 8.18 2.80
CA PRO A 114 -7.98 8.99 3.98
C PRO A 114 -7.59 10.42 3.60
N ALA A 115 -6.81 10.65 2.54
CA ALA A 115 -6.46 12.01 2.10
C ALA A 115 -7.72 12.85 1.79
N TRP A 116 -8.67 12.27 1.07
CA TRP A 116 -9.93 12.94 0.73
C TRP A 116 -10.81 13.16 1.97
N ARG A 117 -10.86 12.17 2.88
CA ARG A 117 -11.62 12.28 4.12
C ARG A 117 -11.07 13.35 5.06
N THR A 118 -9.75 13.49 5.18
CA THR A 118 -9.14 14.53 6.02
C THR A 118 -9.43 15.93 5.49
N SER A 119 -9.31 16.12 4.17
CA SER A 119 -9.58 17.43 3.54
C SER A 119 -11.00 17.94 3.75
N ARG A 120 -11.99 17.05 3.91
CA ARG A 120 -13.40 17.42 4.14
C ARG A 120 -13.75 17.61 5.61
N VAL A 121 -13.11 16.87 6.52
CA VAL A 121 -13.38 16.99 7.96
C VAL A 121 -12.87 18.34 8.49
N GLU A 122 -11.67 18.76 8.08
CA GLU A 122 -11.15 20.09 8.45
C GLU A 122 -11.95 21.25 7.86
N VAL A 123 -12.43 21.13 6.61
CA VAL A 123 -13.22 22.22 5.98
C VAL A 123 -14.60 22.36 6.61
N LEU A 124 -15.24 21.27 7.03
CA LEU A 124 -16.56 21.33 7.68
C LEU A 124 -16.50 21.86 9.11
N GLU A 125 -15.45 21.54 9.88
CA GLU A 125 -15.24 22.12 11.22
C GLU A 125 -14.82 23.59 11.15
N ALA A 126 -14.03 23.99 10.15
CA ALA A 126 -13.67 25.40 9.95
C ALA A 126 -14.86 26.28 9.52
N LEU A 127 -15.80 25.74 8.72
CA LEU A 127 -17.02 26.45 8.31
C LEU A 127 -18.10 26.51 9.41
N GLN A 128 -18.03 25.65 10.43
CA GLN A 128 -18.94 25.72 11.58
C GLN A 128 -18.51 26.74 12.64
N TYR A 129 -17.36 27.38 12.46
CA TYR A 129 -16.84 28.42 13.37
C TYR A 129 -17.05 29.85 12.87
N GLU A 130 -17.78 30.05 11.78
CA GLU A 130 -18.35 31.35 11.36
C GLU A 130 -19.87 31.39 11.59
#